data_AF-A0A7V8NQC5-F1
#
_entry.id   AF-A0A7V8NQC5-F1
#
_cell.length_a   1.000
_cell.length_b   1.000
_cell.length_c   1.000
_cell.angle_alpha   90.00
_cell.angle_beta   90.00
_cell.angle_gamma   90.00
#
_symmetry.space_group_name_H-M   'P 1'
#
loop_
_entity.id
_entity.type
_entity.pdbx_description
1 polymer ?
#
loop_
_entity_poly.entity_id
_entity_poly.type
_entity_poly.pdbx_seq_one_letter_code
_entity_poly.pdbx_strand_id
1 'polypeptide(L)'
;ATGATDNGIGSSMMLEAARILAALHLKPRRTIRVALWSGEEEGLLGSLAYVEQHFGSFENQKPEYAKLDAYFNIDSGTGKPRGASVFGPAGAADMVREALMPFVDWGFMGAVSTDSRRTGGTDSTSFNNAGLPGIGLAQDGFDYGSFTHHTNLDTYERIYEEDVREAAVEIASAVYAIAMADRMVERFRTSDMPKPAPEPRPGSLATKVRHVPAN
;
A
#
# COMPACT_ATOMS: atom_id res chain seq x y z
N ALA A 1 23.84 -1.73 -8.15
CA ALA A 1 22.42 -1.35 -8.04
C ALA A 1 22.32 -0.16 -7.12
N THR A 2 21.40 0.76 -7.40
CA THR A 2 21.05 1.88 -6.52
C THR A 2 19.64 1.74 -5.92
N GLY A 3 18.91 0.64 -6.19
CA GLY A 3 17.56 0.46 -5.69
C GLY A 3 16.58 1.49 -6.27
N ALA A 4 16.74 1.85 -7.55
CA ALA A 4 16.03 2.97 -8.15
C ALA A 4 14.55 2.64 -8.34
N THR A 5 14.25 1.54 -9.02
CA THR A 5 12.89 1.04 -9.25
C THR A 5 12.35 0.26 -8.06
N ASP A 6 13.22 -0.15 -7.14
CA ASP A 6 12.91 -0.95 -5.96
C ASP A 6 13.72 -0.49 -4.71
N ASN A 7 13.19 0.39 -3.86
CA ASN A 7 12.00 1.22 -4.07
C ASN A 7 12.29 2.71 -3.81
N GLY A 8 13.44 3.19 -4.33
CA GLY A 8 13.80 4.60 -4.28
C GLY A 8 12.80 5.51 -4.98
N ILE A 9 12.22 5.05 -6.09
CA ILE A 9 11.27 5.84 -6.87
C ILE A 9 9.87 5.88 -6.24
N GLY A 10 9.36 4.79 -5.68
CA GLY A 10 8.08 4.82 -4.94
C GLY A 10 8.18 5.69 -3.69
N SER A 11 9.31 5.66 -2.98
CA SER A 11 9.61 6.60 -1.89
C SER A 11 9.55 8.06 -2.37
N SER A 12 10.14 8.34 -3.54
CA SER A 12 10.14 9.68 -4.14
C SER A 12 8.74 10.13 -4.57
N MET A 13 7.93 9.24 -5.15
CA MET A 13 6.53 9.52 -5.51
C MET A 13 5.69 9.88 -4.29
N MET A 14 5.85 9.15 -3.18
CA MET A 14 5.11 9.41 -1.93
C MET A 14 5.49 10.76 -1.31
N LEU A 15 6.78 11.12 -1.33
CA LEU A 15 7.25 12.43 -0.89
C LEU A 15 6.75 13.55 -1.81
N GLU A 16 6.74 13.33 -3.12
CA GLU A 16 6.23 14.29 -4.10
C GLU A 16 4.73 14.50 -3.96
N ALA A 17 3.95 13.44 -3.71
CA ALA A 17 2.52 13.55 -3.43
C ALA A 17 2.27 14.45 -2.21
N ALA A 18 3.03 14.28 -1.13
CA ALA A 18 2.95 15.15 0.04
C ALA A 18 3.36 16.60 -0.28
N ARG A 19 4.39 16.80 -1.11
CA ARG A 19 4.83 18.13 -1.56
C ARG A 19 3.75 18.83 -2.41
N ILE A 20 3.07 18.12 -3.32
CA ILE A 20 1.97 18.63 -4.13
C ILE A 20 0.85 19.16 -3.23
N LEU A 21 0.39 18.34 -2.28
CA LEU A 21 -0.68 18.73 -1.35
C LEU A 21 -0.30 19.94 -0.50
N ALA A 22 0.95 19.99 -0.02
CA ALA A 22 1.47 21.11 0.76
C ALA A 22 1.56 22.40 -0.07
N ALA A 23 2.04 22.31 -1.32
CA ALA A 23 2.18 23.44 -2.23
C ALA A 23 0.83 24.05 -2.65
N LEU A 24 -0.22 23.23 -2.73
CA LEU A 24 -1.58 23.66 -2.99
C LEU A 24 -2.30 24.20 -1.73
N HIS A 25 -1.64 24.19 -0.57
CA HIS A 25 -2.19 24.61 0.72
C HIS A 25 -3.50 23.90 1.09
N LEU A 26 -3.65 22.65 0.65
CA LEU A 26 -4.83 21.85 0.92
C LEU A 26 -4.90 21.46 2.40
N LYS A 27 -6.12 21.49 2.95
CA LYS A 27 -6.40 21.15 4.35
C LYS A 27 -7.28 19.89 4.40
N PRO A 28 -6.68 18.68 4.40
CA PRO A 28 -7.46 17.45 4.48
C PRO A 28 -8.17 17.34 5.84
N ARG A 29 -9.36 16.72 5.88
CA ARG A 29 -10.10 16.50 7.13
C ARG A 29 -9.49 15.40 8.00
N ARG A 30 -8.73 14.49 7.39
CA ARG A 30 -7.93 13.46 8.07
C ARG A 30 -6.45 13.70 7.82
N THR A 31 -5.61 13.33 8.79
CA THR A 31 -4.16 13.45 8.67
C THR A 31 -3.62 12.51 7.60
N ILE A 32 -2.81 13.05 6.69
CA ILE A 32 -2.03 12.28 5.72
C ILE A 32 -0.60 12.17 6.25
N ARG A 33 -0.04 10.96 6.25
CA ARG A 33 1.33 10.68 6.70
C ARG A 33 2.05 9.87 5.62
N VAL A 34 3.26 10.30 5.29
CA VAL A 34 4.21 9.48 4.52
C VAL A 34 4.99 8.61 5.50
N ALA A 35 5.05 7.31 5.21
CA ALA A 35 5.89 6.36 5.93
C ALA A 35 6.86 5.72 4.94
N LEU A 36 8.14 5.68 5.30
CA LEU A 36 9.18 5.01 4.54
C LEU A 36 9.71 3.89 5.43
N TRP A 37 9.43 2.64 5.05
CA TRP A 37 9.74 1.49 5.88
C TRP A 37 11.16 1.00 5.63
N SER A 38 11.80 0.55 6.70
CA SER A 38 13.04 -0.19 6.61
C SER A 38 12.73 -1.69 6.67
N GLY A 39 13.47 -2.47 5.91
CA GLY A 39 13.42 -3.92 5.98
C GLY A 39 12.21 -4.59 5.33
N GLU A 40 11.62 -3.98 4.30
CA GLU A 40 10.59 -4.61 3.46
C GLU A 40 11.14 -5.93 2.89
N GLU A 41 12.34 -5.85 2.31
CA GLU A 41 13.02 -6.94 1.61
C GLU A 41 13.41 -8.13 2.49
N GLU A 42 13.64 -7.88 3.78
CA GLU A 42 13.92 -8.91 4.78
C GLU A 42 12.63 -9.52 5.38
N GLY A 43 11.48 -9.21 4.78
CA GLY A 43 10.17 -9.73 5.14
C GLY A 43 9.34 -8.75 5.98
N LEU A 44 9.17 -7.53 5.48
CA LEU A 44 8.27 -6.49 5.99
C LEU A 44 8.56 -6.03 7.42
N LEU A 45 9.84 -6.03 7.82
CA LEU A 45 10.25 -5.82 9.22
C LEU A 45 9.72 -4.51 9.79
N GLY A 46 9.89 -3.40 9.06
CA GLY A 46 9.50 -2.07 9.52
C GLY A 46 8.00 -1.90 9.62
N SER A 47 7.26 -2.24 8.56
CA SER A 47 5.81 -2.09 8.54
C SER A 47 5.11 -3.02 9.53
N LEU A 48 5.57 -4.27 9.68
CA LEU A 48 5.03 -5.18 10.69
C LEU A 48 5.27 -4.68 12.10
N ALA A 49 6.49 -4.25 12.42
CA ALA A 49 6.81 -3.71 13.74
C ALA A 49 5.96 -2.48 14.06
N TYR A 50 5.77 -1.59 13.08
CA TYR A 50 4.93 -0.41 13.23
C TYR A 50 3.46 -0.76 13.46
N VAL A 51 2.90 -1.68 12.65
CA VAL A 51 1.52 -2.12 12.79
C VAL A 51 1.30 -2.80 14.14
N GLU A 52 2.20 -3.69 14.54
CA GLU A 52 2.17 -4.34 15.85
C GLU A 52 2.23 -3.30 16.97
N GLN A 53 3.11 -2.30 16.88
CA GLN A 53 3.29 -1.30 17.92
C GLN A 53 2.07 -0.37 18.08
N HIS A 54 1.51 0.12 16.98
CA HIS A 54 0.47 1.16 17.00
C HIS A 54 -0.95 0.60 16.97
N PHE A 55 -1.20 -0.41 16.13
CA PHE A 55 -2.55 -0.87 15.84
C PHE A 55 -2.84 -2.25 16.45
N GLY A 56 -1.84 -3.11 16.59
CA GLY A 56 -2.06 -4.51 16.91
C GLY A 56 -2.75 -5.23 15.75
N SER A 57 -3.52 -6.26 16.06
CA SER A 57 -4.29 -7.05 15.09
C SER A 57 -5.79 -6.83 15.26
N PHE A 58 -6.59 -7.35 14.34
CA PHE A 58 -8.05 -7.33 14.49
C PHE A 58 -8.51 -8.04 15.77
N GLU A 59 -7.80 -9.11 16.13
CA GLU A 59 -8.05 -9.95 17.31
C GLU A 59 -7.60 -9.27 18.61
N ASN A 60 -6.52 -8.47 18.57
CA ASN A 60 -6.00 -7.73 19.71
C ASN A 60 -5.72 -6.26 19.32
N GLN A 61 -6.79 -5.47 19.27
CA GLN A 61 -6.74 -4.08 18.80
C GLN A 61 -6.13 -3.16 19.85
N LYS A 62 -5.22 -2.29 19.41
CA LYS A 62 -4.72 -1.16 20.20
C LYS A 62 -5.59 0.08 19.99
N PRO A 63 -5.49 1.11 20.86
CA PRO A 63 -6.31 2.31 20.76
C PRO A 63 -6.23 3.05 19.42
N GLU A 64 -5.12 2.94 18.67
CA GLU A 64 -4.99 3.59 17.36
C GLU A 64 -5.61 2.78 16.21
N TYR A 65 -5.98 1.51 16.42
CA TYR A 65 -6.53 0.63 15.39
C TYR A 65 -7.74 1.23 14.66
N ALA A 66 -8.64 1.86 15.43
CA ALA A 66 -9.85 2.50 14.91
C ALA A 66 -9.58 3.85 14.22
N LYS A 67 -8.35 4.40 14.32
CA LYS A 67 -8.02 5.73 13.81
C LYS A 67 -7.42 5.71 12.40
N LEU A 68 -6.80 4.61 11.98
CA LEU A 68 -6.26 4.48 10.64
C LEU A 68 -7.40 4.44 9.62
N ASP A 69 -7.41 5.29 8.60
CA ASP A 69 -8.43 5.20 7.54
C ASP A 69 -8.04 4.10 6.53
N ALA A 70 -6.94 4.34 5.82
CA ALA A 70 -6.35 3.42 4.86
C ALA A 70 -4.83 3.64 4.76
N TYR A 71 -4.12 2.64 4.24
CA TYR A 71 -2.68 2.68 3.95
C TYR A 71 -2.47 2.43 2.45
N PHE A 72 -1.88 3.39 1.74
CA PHE A 72 -1.55 3.30 0.31
C PHE A 72 -0.09 2.94 0.11
N ASN A 73 0.18 2.07 -0.86
CA ASN A 73 1.52 1.56 -1.13
C ASN A 73 1.80 1.43 -2.63
N ILE A 74 3.00 1.80 -3.06
CA ILE A 74 3.48 1.68 -4.44
C ILE A 74 4.93 1.20 -4.44
N ASP A 75 5.20 0.08 -5.11
CA ASP A 75 6.39 -0.74 -4.82
C ASP A 75 6.68 -1.78 -5.92
N SER A 76 6.38 -1.44 -7.17
CA SER A 76 6.53 -2.39 -8.27
C SER A 76 6.99 -1.68 -9.53
N GLY A 77 8.01 -0.83 -9.35
CA GLY A 77 8.73 -0.16 -10.42
C GLY A 77 8.37 1.31 -10.58
N THR A 78 8.38 1.75 -11.83
CA THR A 78 8.45 3.17 -12.20
C THR A 78 7.24 3.64 -12.99
N GLY A 79 6.25 2.78 -13.23
CA GLY A 79 5.05 3.15 -13.95
C GLY A 79 4.03 3.88 -13.09
N LYS A 80 3.10 4.58 -13.74
CA LYS A 80 1.93 5.13 -13.04
C LYS A 80 0.96 4.03 -12.59
N PRO A 81 0.10 4.29 -11.58
CA PRO A 81 -0.93 3.35 -11.17
C PRO A 81 -1.89 2.97 -12.32
N ARG A 82 -2.12 1.67 -12.48
CA ARG A 82 -3.10 1.08 -13.41
C ARG A 82 -4.27 0.46 -12.69
N GLY A 83 -4.10 0.11 -11.42
CA GLY A 83 -5.18 -0.40 -10.60
C GLY A 83 -4.81 -0.43 -9.12
N ALA A 84 -5.72 -0.94 -8.29
CA ALA A 84 -5.46 -1.12 -6.87
C ALA A 84 -6.06 -2.42 -6.34
N SER A 85 -5.34 -3.08 -5.43
CA SER A 85 -5.88 -4.15 -4.57
C SER A 85 -6.16 -3.56 -3.19
N VAL A 86 -7.38 -3.70 -2.69
CA VAL A 86 -7.86 -3.07 -1.47
C VAL A 86 -8.32 -4.13 -0.48
N PHE A 87 -7.67 -4.24 0.67
CA PHE A 87 -8.18 -5.13 1.71
C PHE A 87 -9.45 -4.56 2.35
N GLY A 88 -10.53 -5.33 2.27
CA GLY A 88 -11.84 -4.92 2.76
C GLY A 88 -12.99 -5.50 1.93
N PRO A 89 -14.25 -5.21 2.31
CA PRO A 89 -15.41 -5.57 1.51
C PRO A 89 -15.42 -4.83 0.16
N ALA A 90 -16.32 -5.20 -0.76
CA ALA A 90 -16.42 -4.57 -2.08
C ALA A 90 -16.54 -3.04 -2.01
N GLY A 91 -17.27 -2.51 -1.03
CA GLY A 91 -17.42 -1.06 -0.81
C GLY A 91 -16.09 -0.34 -0.51
N ALA A 92 -15.09 -1.04 0.04
CA ALA A 92 -13.75 -0.48 0.24
C ALA A 92 -13.05 -0.24 -1.11
N ALA A 93 -13.13 -1.21 -2.01
CA ALA A 93 -12.60 -1.09 -3.37
C ALA A 93 -13.35 -0.04 -4.18
N ASP A 94 -14.67 0.08 -4.02
CA ASP A 94 -15.47 1.11 -4.68
C ASP A 94 -15.01 2.52 -4.29
N MET A 95 -14.76 2.78 -3.00
CA MET A 95 -14.26 4.09 -2.55
C MET A 95 -12.89 4.45 -3.15
N VAL A 96 -11.97 3.48 -3.22
CA VAL A 96 -10.63 3.71 -3.82
C VAL A 96 -10.74 3.87 -5.34
N ARG A 97 -11.61 3.10 -5.99
CA ARG A 97 -11.90 3.22 -7.42
C ARG A 97 -12.46 4.60 -7.75
N GLU A 98 -13.42 5.10 -6.98
CA GLU A 98 -13.98 6.44 -7.15
C GLU A 98 -12.91 7.54 -6.98
N ALA A 99 -12.01 7.39 -6.01
CA ALA A 99 -10.93 8.33 -5.76
C ALA A 99 -9.90 8.41 -6.91
N LEU A 100 -9.73 7.32 -7.67
CA LEU A 100 -8.80 7.23 -8.81
C LEU A 100 -9.48 7.33 -10.19
N MET A 101 -10.81 7.32 -10.23
CA MET A 101 -11.60 7.42 -11.47
C MET A 101 -11.27 8.65 -12.36
N PRO A 102 -10.86 9.82 -11.82
CA PRO A 102 -10.43 10.94 -12.65
C PRO A 102 -9.24 10.64 -13.59
N PHE A 103 -8.50 9.54 -13.35
CA PHE A 103 -7.32 9.15 -14.10
C PHE A 103 -7.56 7.99 -15.08
N VAL A 104 -8.81 7.72 -15.44
CA VAL A 104 -9.14 6.72 -16.47
C VAL A 104 -8.50 7.05 -17.82
N ASP A 105 -8.42 8.33 -18.20
CA ASP A 105 -7.75 8.76 -19.43
C ASP A 105 -6.22 8.59 -19.38
N TRP A 106 -5.65 8.48 -18.17
CA TRP A 106 -4.25 8.11 -17.96
C TRP A 106 -4.06 6.59 -17.91
N GLY A 107 -5.15 5.83 -18.05
CA GLY A 107 -5.20 4.38 -18.13
C GLY A 107 -5.33 3.68 -16.78
N PHE A 108 -5.89 4.36 -15.76
CA PHE A 108 -6.37 3.68 -14.56
C PHE A 108 -7.57 2.79 -14.90
N MET A 109 -7.50 1.51 -14.52
CA MET A 109 -8.47 0.49 -14.90
C MET A 109 -9.48 0.16 -13.79
N GLY A 110 -9.14 0.38 -12.53
CA GLY A 110 -10.05 0.14 -11.40
C GLY A 110 -9.36 -0.38 -10.14
N ALA A 111 -10.17 -0.61 -9.11
CA ALA A 111 -9.74 -1.24 -7.86
C ALA A 111 -10.57 -2.50 -7.58
N VAL A 112 -9.94 -3.49 -6.96
CA VAL A 112 -10.56 -4.77 -6.58
C VAL A 112 -10.38 -5.02 -5.09
N SER A 113 -11.39 -5.63 -4.46
CA SER A 113 -11.33 -6.02 -3.05
C SER A 113 -10.55 -7.31 -2.86
N THR A 114 -9.83 -7.44 -1.76
CA THR A 114 -9.21 -8.69 -1.29
C THR A 114 -9.54 -8.96 0.17
N ASP A 115 -9.67 -10.24 0.51
CA ASP A 115 -9.82 -10.74 1.89
C ASP A 115 -8.53 -11.42 2.39
N SER A 116 -7.43 -11.34 1.62
CA SER A 116 -6.19 -12.00 1.97
C SER A 116 -5.49 -11.27 3.12
N ARG A 117 -5.31 -11.97 4.25
CA ARG A 117 -4.47 -11.56 5.39
C ARG A 117 -3.07 -12.17 5.36
N ARG A 118 -2.62 -12.67 4.21
CA ARG A 118 -1.25 -13.18 4.01
C ARG A 118 -0.29 -11.99 3.87
N THR A 119 0.85 -12.06 4.54
CA THR A 119 1.94 -11.08 4.38
C THR A 119 2.90 -11.50 3.27
N GLY A 120 3.57 -10.51 2.68
CA GLY A 120 4.62 -10.66 1.66
C GLY A 120 4.36 -9.81 0.43
N GLY A 121 5.38 -9.67 -0.40
CA GLY A 121 5.31 -8.92 -1.65
C GLY A 121 5.43 -7.41 -1.50
N THR A 122 4.69 -6.81 -0.55
CA THR A 122 4.86 -5.39 -0.20
C THR A 122 4.20 -5.02 1.13
N ASP A 123 4.53 -3.86 1.69
CA ASP A 123 4.14 -3.40 3.02
C ASP A 123 2.63 -3.25 3.24
N SER A 124 1.81 -3.08 2.18
CA SER A 124 0.34 -3.04 2.34
C SER A 124 -0.19 -4.32 2.99
N THR A 125 0.49 -5.43 2.79
CA THR A 125 0.09 -6.72 3.36
C THR A 125 0.27 -6.83 4.88
N SER A 126 1.13 -6.01 5.48
CA SER A 126 1.24 -5.88 6.95
C SER A 126 -0.05 -5.32 7.56
N PHE A 127 -0.67 -4.34 6.88
CA PHE A 127 -1.94 -3.75 7.29
C PHE A 127 -3.09 -4.72 7.05
N ASN A 128 -3.11 -5.40 5.89
CA ASN A 128 -4.08 -6.46 5.62
C ASN A 128 -4.03 -7.55 6.69
N ASN A 129 -2.83 -7.98 7.09
CA ASN A 129 -2.66 -8.98 8.13
C ASN A 129 -3.25 -8.55 9.47
N ALA A 130 -3.22 -7.27 9.82
CA ALA A 130 -3.89 -6.71 10.98
C ALA A 130 -5.41 -6.51 10.79
N GLY A 131 -5.97 -6.75 9.61
CA GLY A 131 -7.38 -6.50 9.31
C GLY A 131 -7.70 -5.04 8.99
N LEU A 132 -6.68 -4.25 8.64
CA LEU A 132 -6.80 -2.84 8.28
C LEU A 132 -6.78 -2.65 6.75
N PRO A 133 -7.40 -1.60 6.19
CA PRO A 133 -7.39 -1.35 4.75
C PRO A 133 -5.99 -1.02 4.22
N GLY A 134 -5.23 -2.04 3.83
CA GLY A 134 -4.03 -1.90 3.03
C GLY A 134 -4.37 -1.90 1.55
N ILE A 135 -3.82 -0.93 0.82
CA ILE A 135 -4.06 -0.64 -0.58
C ILE A 135 -2.74 -0.75 -1.32
N GLY A 136 -2.60 -1.79 -2.14
CA GLY A 136 -1.47 -1.93 -3.06
C GLY A 136 -1.83 -1.36 -4.43
N LEU A 137 -1.10 -0.33 -4.87
CA LEU A 137 -1.24 0.22 -6.22
C LEU A 137 -0.48 -0.66 -7.21
N ALA A 138 -1.21 -1.20 -8.19
CA ALA A 138 -0.62 -1.94 -9.29
C ALA A 138 -0.09 -0.95 -10.33
N GLN A 139 1.21 -1.00 -10.61
CA GLN A 139 1.87 -0.13 -11.59
C GLN A 139 1.98 -0.81 -12.95
N ASP A 140 2.22 0.00 -13.99
CA ASP A 140 2.89 -0.50 -15.18
C ASP A 140 4.29 -0.98 -14.80
N GLY A 141 4.55 -2.27 -15.00
CA GLY A 141 5.76 -2.92 -14.50
C GLY A 141 7.01 -2.56 -15.29
N PHE A 142 6.89 -2.12 -16.56
CA PHE A 142 8.03 -1.92 -17.45
C PHE A 142 9.05 -3.09 -17.36
N ASP A 143 10.29 -2.78 -16.97
CA ASP A 143 11.39 -3.72 -16.81
C ASP A 143 11.50 -4.32 -15.39
N TYR A 144 10.54 -4.04 -14.50
CA TYR A 144 10.63 -4.40 -13.08
C TYR A 144 10.85 -5.90 -12.88
N GLY A 145 9.90 -6.72 -13.30
CA GLY A 145 9.96 -8.17 -13.13
C GLY A 145 10.94 -8.89 -14.09
N SER A 146 11.50 -8.19 -15.07
CA SER A 146 12.32 -8.79 -16.12
C SER A 146 13.81 -8.47 -16.00
N PHE A 147 14.17 -7.26 -15.56
CA PHE A 147 15.55 -6.79 -15.56
C PHE A 147 15.97 -6.05 -14.30
N THR A 148 15.11 -5.30 -13.62
CA THR A 148 15.56 -4.40 -12.54
C THR A 148 15.41 -5.02 -11.16
N HIS A 149 14.26 -5.62 -10.83
CA HIS A 149 13.97 -6.13 -9.49
C HIS A 149 15.07 -7.09 -8.99
N HIS A 150 15.70 -6.70 -7.88
CA HIS A 150 16.79 -7.42 -7.21
C HIS A 150 18.02 -7.72 -8.08
N THR A 151 18.30 -6.88 -9.08
CA THR A 151 19.49 -7.03 -9.92
C THR A 151 20.44 -5.83 -9.82
N ASN A 152 21.66 -6.00 -10.35
CA ASN A 152 22.62 -4.91 -10.47
C ASN A 152 22.24 -3.84 -11.51
N LEU A 153 21.20 -4.10 -12.33
CA LEU A 153 20.68 -3.21 -13.37
C LEU A 153 19.64 -2.22 -12.86
N ASP A 154 19.26 -2.31 -11.59
CA ASP A 154 18.37 -1.33 -10.98
C ASP A 154 19.12 -0.01 -10.70
N THR A 155 19.04 0.90 -11.66
CA THR A 155 19.73 2.20 -11.68
C THR A 155 18.78 3.31 -12.08
N TYR A 156 19.17 4.56 -11.82
CA TYR A 156 18.35 5.74 -12.08
C TYR A 156 17.87 5.85 -13.54
N GLU A 157 18.69 5.40 -14.49
CA GLU A 157 18.39 5.43 -15.93
C GLU A 157 17.20 4.53 -16.31
N ARG A 158 16.71 3.69 -15.39
CA ARG A 158 15.52 2.85 -15.58
C ARG A 158 14.22 3.55 -15.20
N ILE A 159 14.29 4.77 -14.67
CA ILE A 159 13.11 5.54 -14.27
C ILE A 159 12.48 6.20 -15.48
N TYR A 160 11.19 5.97 -15.67
CA TYR A 160 10.36 6.64 -16.68
C TYR A 160 9.75 7.90 -16.07
N GLU A 161 10.43 9.03 -16.26
CA GLU A 161 10.17 10.26 -15.50
C GLU A 161 8.75 10.83 -15.65
N GLU A 162 8.13 10.69 -16.82
CA GLU A 162 6.75 11.15 -17.05
C GLU A 162 5.74 10.36 -16.20
N ASP A 163 5.84 9.03 -16.25
CA ASP A 163 4.97 8.11 -15.50
C ASP A 163 5.09 8.31 -13.99
N VAL A 164 6.30 8.57 -13.47
CA VAL A 164 6.48 8.78 -12.03
C VAL A 164 5.93 10.13 -11.56
N ARG A 165 5.91 11.15 -12.42
CA ARG A 165 5.26 12.44 -12.12
C ARG A 165 3.74 12.29 -12.12
N GLU A 166 3.20 11.59 -13.11
CA GLU A 166 1.77 11.25 -13.16
C GLU A 166 1.35 10.43 -11.94
N ALA A 167 2.14 9.41 -11.56
CA ALA A 167 1.93 8.61 -10.36
C ALA A 167 1.80 9.47 -9.10
N ALA A 168 2.69 10.44 -8.91
CA ALA A 168 2.64 11.32 -7.74
C ALA A 168 1.37 12.19 -7.71
N VAL A 169 0.89 12.64 -8.88
CA VAL A 169 -0.39 13.38 -9.00
C VAL A 169 -1.59 12.48 -8.69
N GLU A 170 -1.60 11.25 -9.20
CA GLU A 170 -2.63 10.25 -8.93
C GLU A 170 -2.71 9.91 -7.44
N ILE A 171 -1.56 9.62 -6.82
CA ILE A 171 -1.46 9.32 -5.39
C ILE A 171 -1.94 10.52 -4.57
N ALA A 172 -1.44 11.73 -4.83
CA ALA A 172 -1.83 12.94 -4.12
C ALA A 172 -3.36 13.17 -4.17
N SER A 173 -3.94 13.01 -5.36
CA SER A 173 -5.36 13.20 -5.59
C SER A 173 -6.20 12.14 -4.86
N ALA A 174 -5.80 10.87 -4.95
CA ALA A 174 -6.51 9.77 -4.30
C ALA A 174 -6.45 9.86 -2.78
N VAL A 175 -5.27 10.08 -2.19
CA VAL A 175 -5.16 10.19 -0.72
C VAL A 175 -5.88 11.42 -0.20
N TYR A 176 -5.91 12.52 -0.96
CA TYR A 176 -6.70 13.69 -0.61
C TYR A 176 -8.20 13.41 -0.68
N ALA A 177 -8.68 12.76 -1.73
CA ALA A 177 -10.09 12.39 -1.87
C ALA A 177 -10.56 11.50 -0.71
N ILE A 178 -9.78 10.48 -0.34
CA ILE A 178 -10.09 9.62 0.82
C ILE A 178 -10.05 10.42 2.13
N ALA A 179 -9.02 11.26 2.33
CA ALA A 179 -8.92 12.09 3.52
C ALA A 179 -10.06 13.13 3.64
N MET A 180 -10.70 13.46 2.51
CA MET A 180 -11.86 14.34 2.41
C MET A 180 -13.20 13.60 2.34
N ALA A 181 -13.23 12.28 2.36
CA ALA A 181 -14.49 11.52 2.32
C ALA A 181 -15.29 11.68 3.62
N ASP A 182 -16.62 11.59 3.57
CA ASP A 182 -17.48 11.71 4.76
C ASP A 182 -17.36 10.52 5.71
N ARG A 183 -16.99 9.37 5.16
CA ARG A 183 -16.73 8.12 5.89
C ARG A 183 -15.31 7.63 5.62
N MET A 184 -14.78 6.84 6.57
CA MET A 184 -13.55 6.08 6.33
C MET A 184 -13.80 4.97 5.31
N VAL A 185 -12.73 4.47 4.71
CA VAL A 185 -12.75 3.27 3.87
C VAL A 185 -13.41 2.12 4.64
N GLU A 186 -14.35 1.45 3.96
CA GLU A 186 -15.13 0.39 4.57
C GLU A 186 -14.24 -0.75 5.04
N ARG A 187 -14.50 -1.27 6.24
CA ARG A 187 -13.79 -2.43 6.80
C ARG A 187 -14.72 -3.62 6.90
N PHE A 188 -14.16 -4.83 6.95
CA PHE A 188 -14.95 -6.01 7.26
C PHE A 188 -15.63 -5.85 8.63
N ARG A 189 -16.88 -6.32 8.71
CA ARG A 189 -17.57 -6.50 9.99
C ARG A 189 -16.92 -7.64 10.76
N THR A 190 -17.12 -7.67 12.07
CA THR A 190 -16.59 -8.75 12.92
C THR A 190 -16.98 -10.15 12.47
N SER A 191 -18.20 -10.33 11.95
CA SER A 191 -18.67 -11.62 11.42
C SER A 191 -17.98 -12.05 10.12
N ASP A 192 -17.44 -11.08 9.37
CA ASP A 192 -16.96 -11.26 8.01
C ASP A 192 -15.44 -11.13 7.90
N MET A 193 -14.75 -10.82 9.01
CA MET A 193 -13.30 -10.64 9.02
C MET A 193 -12.61 -11.97 8.69
N PRO A 194 -11.82 -12.05 7.60
CA PRO A 194 -11.05 -13.24 7.27
C PRO A 194 -10.04 -13.58 8.38
N LYS A 195 -9.72 -14.87 8.52
CA LYS A 195 -8.67 -15.31 9.45
C LYS A 195 -7.29 -14.98 8.89
N PRO A 196 -6.28 -14.74 9.74
CA PRO A 196 -4.89 -14.66 9.29
C PRO A 196 -4.48 -15.92 8.53
N ALA A 197 -3.51 -15.79 7.61
CA ALA A 197 -2.93 -16.97 6.98
C ALA A 197 -2.31 -17.89 8.06
N PRO A 198 -2.49 -19.22 7.96
CA PRO A 198 -1.94 -20.14 8.94
C PRO A 198 -0.42 -20.21 8.85
N GLU A 199 0.24 -20.32 10.00
CA GLU A 199 1.67 -20.61 10.10
C GLU A 199 2.02 -21.93 9.39
N PRO A 200 3.17 -22.02 8.70
CA PRO A 200 3.63 -23.28 8.15
C PRO A 200 3.79 -24.33 9.24
N ARG A 201 3.36 -25.57 8.97
CA ARG A 201 3.53 -26.68 9.92
C ARG A 201 5.02 -26.93 10.19
N PRO A 202 5.39 -27.42 11.38
CA PRO A 202 6.75 -27.88 11.65
C PRO A 202 7.23 -28.86 10.57
N GLY A 203 8.39 -28.59 9.96
CA GLY A 203 8.96 -29.41 8.88
C GLY A 203 8.48 -29.03 7.46
N SER A 204 7.64 -28.01 7.30
CA SER A 204 7.29 -27.48 5.98
C SER A 204 8.48 -26.73 5.34
N LEU A 205 8.67 -26.93 4.04
CA LEU A 205 9.58 -26.11 3.21
C LEU A 205 8.96 -24.75 2.83
N ALA A 206 7.69 -24.49 3.20
CA ALA A 206 7.06 -23.20 2.95
C ALA A 206 7.71 -22.12 3.81
N THR A 207 8.01 -20.98 3.19
CA THR A 207 8.54 -19.80 3.87
C THR A 207 7.66 -19.43 5.05
N LYS A 208 8.27 -19.21 6.23
CA LYS A 208 7.56 -18.68 7.40
C LYS A 208 7.01 -17.31 7.07
N VAL A 209 5.71 -17.16 7.27
CA VAL A 209 4.98 -15.91 7.06
C VAL A 209 5.06 -15.15 8.38
N ARG A 210 5.62 -13.93 8.40
CA ARG A 210 5.60 -13.11 9.62
C ARG A 210 4.21 -12.53 9.80
N HIS A 211 3.72 -12.53 11.04
CA HIS A 211 2.40 -12.03 11.39
C HIS A 211 2.49 -10.97 12.47
N VAL A 212 1.52 -10.04 12.46
CA VAL A 212 1.22 -9.21 13.61
C VAL A 212 0.59 -10.11 14.67
N PRO A 213 1.14 -10.19 15.89
CA PRO A 213 0.64 -11.09 16.92
C PRO A 213 -0.84 -10.84 17.26
N ALA A 214 -1.56 -11.93 17.56
CA ALA A 214 -2.95 -11.91 18.02
C ALA A 214 -3.08 -11.89 19.56
N ASN A 215 -1.95 -11.82 20.27
CA ASN A 215 -1.82 -12.12 21.70
C ASN A 215 -1.56 -10.85 22.52
#